data_AF-A0A1F8TT61-F1
#
_entry.id   AF-A0A1F8TT61-F1
#
_cell.length_a   1.000
_cell.length_b   1.000
_cell.length_c   1.000
_cell.angle_alpha   90.00
_cell.angle_beta   90.00
_cell.angle_gamma   90.00
#
_symmetry.space_group_name_H-M   'P 1'
#
loop_
_entity.id
_entity.type
_entity.pdbx_description
1 polymer ?
#
loop_
_entity_poly.entity_id
_entity_poly.type
_entity_poly.pdbx_seq_one_letter_code
_entity_poly.pdbx_strand_id
1 'polypeptide(L)'
;MAESKKKPTHSGGTNVGRDRIVSGGDRSVVVGGDVKNSQIVTGDYNRLDAAYKFASIFPQIEDHSNLSATDKSDLKTELRTFEDEDKKGPESNEGFLAQKLRNVRRIAPDILDVAIATIANPAAGFGMIAKKVAEKMKNEAK
;
A
#
# COMPACT_ATOMS: atom_id res chain seq x y z
N MET A 1 -38.31 34.84 6.17
CA MET A 1 -37.12 34.88 7.05
C MET A 1 -36.08 33.95 6.42
N ALA A 2 -35.02 34.51 5.86
CA ALA A 2 -34.00 33.77 5.11
C ALA A 2 -32.63 33.86 5.80
N GLU A 3 -31.82 32.82 5.58
CA GLU A 3 -30.39 32.65 5.88
C GLU A 3 -29.96 32.46 7.34
N SER A 4 -28.95 31.64 7.66
CA SER A 4 -27.74 31.33 6.89
C SER A 4 -27.20 29.94 7.19
N LYS A 5 -26.93 29.14 6.14
CA LYS A 5 -26.13 27.91 6.24
C LYS A 5 -24.65 28.31 6.27
N LYS A 6 -23.98 28.15 7.41
CA LYS A 6 -22.53 28.38 7.55
C LYS A 6 -21.75 27.36 6.69
N LYS A 7 -21.05 27.84 5.66
CA LYS A 7 -20.17 27.05 4.80
C LYS A 7 -18.83 26.82 5.53
N PRO A 8 -18.25 25.60 5.53
CA PRO A 8 -16.94 25.38 6.10
C PRO A 8 -15.88 26.09 5.24
N THR A 9 -15.25 27.12 5.81
CA THR A 9 -14.13 27.83 5.20
C THR A 9 -12.90 26.95 5.26
N HIS A 10 -12.48 26.42 4.11
CA HIS A 10 -11.15 25.83 4.00
C HIS A 10 -10.15 26.99 3.89
N SER A 11 -9.39 27.22 4.96
CA SER A 11 -8.28 28.18 4.96
C SER A 11 -7.20 27.64 4.03
N GLY A 12 -6.95 28.36 2.93
CA GLY A 12 -5.86 28.05 2.00
C GLY A 12 -4.52 28.02 2.72
N GLY A 13 -3.71 27.00 2.42
CA GLY A 13 -2.37 26.85 2.97
C GLY A 13 -1.48 28.03 2.60
N THR A 14 -0.79 28.59 3.58
CA THR A 14 0.24 29.61 3.38
C THR A 14 1.58 28.93 3.20
N ASN A 15 2.28 29.21 2.09
CA ASN A 15 3.67 28.80 1.92
C ASN A 15 4.55 29.67 2.82
N VAL A 16 5.20 29.07 3.81
CA VAL A 16 6.09 29.76 4.75
C VAL A 16 7.55 29.43 4.44
N GLY A 17 8.42 30.44 4.45
CA GLY A 17 9.85 30.28 4.22
C GLY A 17 10.57 29.50 5.33
N ARG A 18 11.78 29.02 5.03
CA ARG A 18 12.60 28.10 5.87
C ARG A 18 12.90 28.57 7.30
N ASP A 19 12.69 29.85 7.59
CA ASP A 19 13.21 30.51 8.79
C ASP A 19 12.11 30.76 9.84
N ARG A 20 10.87 30.36 9.58
CA ARG A 20 9.75 30.54 10.52
C ARG A 20 9.42 29.26 11.29
N ILE A 21 9.26 29.43 12.60
CA ILE A 21 8.63 28.46 13.49
C ILE A 21 7.14 28.39 13.11
N VAL A 22 6.70 27.24 12.61
CA VAL A 22 5.27 26.97 12.42
C VAL A 22 4.72 26.49 13.76
N SER A 23 3.63 27.09 14.22
CA SER A 23 2.94 26.70 15.47
C SER A 23 1.53 26.22 15.15
N GLY A 24 1.11 25.14 15.79
CA GLY A 24 -0.21 24.56 15.62
C GLY A 24 -1.01 24.60 16.92
N GLY A 25 -2.34 24.63 16.82
CA GLY A 25 -3.26 24.59 17.97
C GLY A 25 -3.55 23.17 18.47
N ASP A 26 -4.60 23.03 19.28
CA ASP A 26 -5.00 21.73 19.83
C ASP A 26 -5.31 20.71 18.72
N ARG A 27 -4.82 19.47 18.91
CA ARG A 27 -4.96 18.35 17.95
C ARG A 27 -4.36 18.61 16.56
N SER A 28 -3.37 19.51 16.44
CA SER A 28 -2.70 19.79 15.17
C SER A 28 -1.42 18.96 14.95
N VAL A 29 -1.04 18.78 13.70
CA VAL A 29 0.30 18.29 13.31
C VAL A 29 1.02 19.40 12.56
N VAL A 30 2.24 19.69 13.02
CA VAL A 30 3.11 20.71 12.42
C VAL A 30 4.43 20.06 12.03
N VAL A 31 4.80 20.21 10.77
CA VAL A 31 6.03 19.65 10.21
C VAL A 31 6.85 20.78 9.62
N GLY A 32 8.01 21.04 10.21
CA GLY A 32 8.95 22.10 9.78
C GLY A 32 10.01 21.64 8.76
N GLY A 33 9.87 20.45 8.18
CA GLY A 33 10.87 19.82 7.30
C GLY A 33 10.25 18.90 6.25
N ASP A 34 11.10 18.16 5.52
CA ASP A 34 10.66 17.22 4.49
C ASP A 34 10.14 15.91 5.14
N VAL A 35 8.98 15.43 4.71
CA VAL A 35 8.33 14.19 5.15
C VAL A 35 8.09 13.22 4.00
N LYS A 36 8.90 13.30 2.93
CA LYS A 36 8.91 12.27 1.87
C LYS A 36 8.96 10.87 2.46
N ASN A 37 8.14 9.98 1.91
CA ASN A 37 7.98 8.58 2.32
C ASN A 37 7.49 8.37 3.77
N SER A 38 6.95 9.40 4.43
CA SER A 38 6.36 9.26 5.76
C SER A 38 4.84 9.09 5.67
N GLN A 39 4.28 8.26 6.55
CA GLN A 39 2.84 8.20 6.76
C GLN A 39 2.50 8.97 8.04
N ILE A 40 1.71 10.04 7.92
CA ILE A 40 1.24 10.82 9.06
C ILE A 40 -0.21 10.45 9.32
N VAL A 41 -0.50 9.88 10.49
CA VAL A 41 -1.85 9.49 10.92
C VAL A 41 -2.18 10.19 12.22
N THR A 42 -3.32 10.89 12.26
CA THR A 42 -3.71 11.78 13.36
C THR A 42 -5.10 11.42 13.89
N GLY A 43 -5.36 11.62 15.18
CA GLY A 43 -6.64 11.32 15.82
C GLY A 43 -6.60 10.06 16.69
N ASP A 44 -7.78 9.59 17.10
CA ASP A 44 -7.95 8.46 18.03
C ASP A 44 -8.38 7.20 17.27
N TYR A 45 -8.03 6.01 17.80
CA TYR A 45 -8.37 4.69 17.22
C TYR A 45 -7.78 4.41 15.83
N ASN A 46 -6.64 5.02 15.51
CA ASN A 46 -5.90 4.71 14.30
C ASN A 46 -5.36 3.29 14.33
N ARG A 47 -5.76 2.48 13.35
CA ARG A 47 -5.17 1.16 13.10
C ARG A 47 -4.17 1.32 11.96
N LEU A 48 -2.88 1.21 12.28
CA LEU A 48 -1.83 1.13 11.26
C LEU A 48 -1.72 -0.34 10.85
N ASP A 49 -1.90 -0.63 9.57
CA ASP A 49 -1.57 -1.95 9.05
C ASP A 49 -0.07 -2.21 9.26
N ALA A 50 0.28 -3.43 9.69
CA ALA A 50 1.66 -3.88 9.79
C ALA A 50 2.40 -3.60 8.47
N ALA A 51 3.72 -3.35 8.56
CA ALA A 51 4.57 -3.13 7.40
C ALA A 51 4.27 -4.20 6.33
N TYR A 52 3.80 -3.73 5.16
CA TYR A 52 3.42 -4.64 4.08
C TYR A 52 4.62 -5.51 3.70
N LYS A 53 4.41 -6.82 3.62
CA LYS A 53 5.43 -7.81 3.26
C LYS A 53 5.98 -7.56 1.85
N PHE A 54 5.19 -6.94 0.97
CA PHE A 54 5.60 -6.52 -0.38
C PHE A 54 6.07 -5.06 -0.46
N ALA A 55 6.31 -4.36 0.66
CA ALA A 55 6.72 -2.96 0.63
C ALA A 55 7.98 -2.70 -0.22
N SER A 56 8.91 -3.66 -0.28
CA SER A 56 10.13 -3.60 -1.11
C SER A 56 9.87 -3.70 -2.62
N ILE A 57 8.67 -4.15 -3.03
CA ILE A 57 8.27 -4.28 -4.44
C ILE A 57 7.65 -2.97 -4.95
N PHE A 58 7.02 -2.18 -4.08
CA PHE A 58 6.32 -0.95 -4.52
C PHE A 58 7.23 0.07 -5.25
N PRO A 59 8.49 0.30 -4.86
CA PRO A 59 9.41 1.12 -5.65
C PRO A 59 9.65 0.55 -7.06
N GLN A 60 9.78 -0.77 -7.20
CA GLN A 60 9.99 -1.43 -8.49
C GLN A 60 8.79 -1.27 -9.43
N ILE A 61 7.57 -1.24 -8.87
CA ILE A 61 6.35 -0.93 -9.63
C ILE A 61 6.34 0.54 -10.07
N GLU A 62 6.76 1.45 -9.20
CA GLU A 62 6.82 2.89 -9.52
C GLU A 62 7.85 3.20 -10.61
N ASP A 63 9.02 2.57 -10.54
CA ASP A 63 10.10 2.74 -11.49
C ASP A 63 9.86 2.00 -12.82
N HIS A 64 8.79 1.19 -12.90
CA HIS A 64 8.43 0.47 -14.11
C HIS A 64 7.92 1.44 -15.19
N SER A 65 8.78 1.77 -16.14
CA SER A 65 8.50 2.79 -17.17
C SER A 65 7.45 2.37 -18.19
N ASN A 66 7.19 1.06 -18.33
CA ASN A 66 6.27 0.51 -19.33
C ASN A 66 4.83 0.38 -18.81
N LEU A 67 4.59 0.61 -17.51
CA LEU A 67 3.27 0.51 -16.91
C LEU A 67 2.58 1.88 -16.84
N SER A 68 1.29 1.91 -17.15
CA SER A 68 0.46 3.09 -16.94
C SER A 68 0.27 3.36 -15.43
N ALA A 69 -0.10 4.59 -15.07
CA ALA A 69 -0.40 4.92 -13.68
C ALA A 69 -1.53 4.04 -13.10
N THR A 70 -2.51 3.68 -13.94
CA THR A 70 -3.60 2.77 -13.57
C THR A 70 -3.07 1.37 -13.28
N ASP A 71 -2.25 0.81 -14.18
CA ASP A 71 -1.67 -0.53 -13.99
C ASP A 71 -0.79 -0.61 -12.72
N LYS A 72 -0.02 0.45 -12.44
CA LYS A 72 0.77 0.56 -11.21
C LYS A 72 -0.11 0.56 -9.96
N SER A 73 -1.21 1.31 -10.00
CA SER A 73 -2.19 1.35 -8.90
C SER A 73 -2.86 -0.02 -8.70
N ASP A 74 -3.21 -0.68 -9.79
CA ASP A 74 -3.84 -2.01 -9.77
C ASP A 74 -2.89 -3.04 -9.18
N LEU A 75 -1.63 -3.09 -9.62
CA LEU A 75 -0.61 -4.00 -9.06
C LEU A 75 -0.44 -3.84 -7.55
N LYS A 76 -0.32 -2.59 -7.07
CA LYS A 76 -0.22 -2.33 -5.63
C LYS A 76 -1.46 -2.79 -4.89
N THR A 77 -2.63 -2.57 -5.46
CA THR A 77 -3.91 -3.00 -4.87
C THR A 77 -3.99 -4.51 -4.77
N GLU A 78 -3.60 -5.24 -5.83
CA GLU A 78 -3.64 -6.70 -5.83
C GLU A 78 -2.66 -7.30 -4.81
N LEU A 79 -1.45 -6.74 -4.69
CA LEU A 79 -0.45 -7.18 -3.70
C LEU A 79 -0.89 -6.89 -2.27
N ARG A 80 -1.47 -5.72 -1.99
CA ARG A 80 -2.03 -5.39 -0.65
C ARG A 80 -3.17 -6.32 -0.29
N THR A 81 -4.09 -6.53 -1.23
CA THR A 81 -5.26 -7.40 -1.03
C THR A 81 -4.84 -8.85 -0.81
N PHE A 82 -3.76 -9.30 -1.45
CA PHE A 82 -3.17 -10.61 -1.19
C PHE A 82 -2.67 -10.72 0.25
N GLU A 83 -1.93 -9.71 0.74
CA GLU A 83 -1.45 -9.71 2.13
C GLU A 83 -2.59 -9.68 3.14
N ASP A 84 -3.64 -8.91 2.86
CA ASP A 84 -4.82 -8.83 3.73
C ASP A 84 -5.55 -10.18 3.83
N GLU A 85 -5.60 -10.93 2.73
CA GLU A 85 -6.11 -12.30 2.77
C GLU A 85 -5.17 -13.24 3.54
N ASP A 86 -3.85 -13.18 3.31
CA ASP A 86 -2.85 -14.00 4.03
C ASP A 86 -2.84 -13.76 5.54
N LYS A 87 -3.17 -12.54 6.00
CA LYS A 87 -3.33 -12.22 7.43
C LYS A 87 -4.36 -13.11 8.14
N LYS A 88 -5.31 -13.71 7.40
CA LYS A 88 -6.30 -14.67 7.95
C LYS A 88 -5.67 -16.03 8.28
N GLY A 89 -4.44 -16.29 7.85
CA GLY A 89 -3.69 -17.49 8.20
C GLY A 89 -4.40 -18.76 7.71
N PRO A 90 -4.78 -19.70 8.58
CA PRO A 90 -5.47 -20.94 8.18
C PRO A 90 -6.82 -20.73 7.50
N GLU A 91 -7.49 -19.60 7.73
CA GLU A 91 -8.78 -19.26 7.12
C GLU A 91 -8.65 -18.54 5.77
N SER A 92 -7.41 -18.34 5.29
CA SER A 92 -7.17 -17.65 4.02
C SER A 92 -7.73 -18.45 2.85
N ASN A 93 -8.36 -17.75 1.91
CA ASN A 93 -8.90 -18.36 0.70
C ASN A 93 -7.81 -18.56 -0.37
N GLU A 94 -7.44 -19.82 -0.60
CA GLU A 94 -6.45 -20.21 -1.62
C GLU A 94 -6.81 -19.70 -3.04
N GLY A 95 -8.09 -19.81 -3.42
CA GLY A 95 -8.56 -19.38 -4.74
C GLY A 95 -8.47 -17.87 -4.92
N PHE A 96 -8.74 -17.11 -3.86
CA PHE A 96 -8.62 -15.65 -3.86
C PHE A 96 -7.15 -15.22 -4.00
N LEU A 97 -6.26 -15.79 -3.18
CA LEU A 97 -4.82 -15.54 -3.27
C LEU A 97 -4.27 -15.85 -4.67
N ALA A 98 -4.69 -16.98 -5.26
CA ALA A 98 -4.30 -17.36 -6.61
C ALA A 98 -4.80 -16.36 -7.66
N GLN A 99 -6.04 -15.89 -7.53
CA GLN A 99 -6.60 -14.89 -8.42
C GLN A 99 -5.79 -13.58 -8.39
N LYS A 100 -5.33 -13.15 -7.21
CA LYS A 100 -4.51 -11.94 -7.07
C LYS A 100 -3.17 -12.07 -7.79
N LEU A 101 -2.47 -13.18 -7.60
CA LEU A 101 -1.21 -13.43 -8.32
C LEU A 101 -1.42 -13.58 -9.84
N ARG A 102 -2.55 -14.14 -10.29
CA ARG A 102 -2.90 -14.19 -11.72
C ARG A 102 -3.13 -12.80 -12.31
N ASN A 103 -3.78 -11.91 -11.57
CA ASN A 103 -3.97 -10.53 -12.01
C ASN A 103 -2.63 -9.79 -12.09
N VAL A 104 -1.74 -9.98 -11.11
CA VAL A 104 -0.36 -9.46 -11.15
C VAL A 104 0.37 -9.98 -12.38
N ARG A 105 0.32 -11.29 -12.66
CA ARG A 105 0.92 -11.91 -13.86
C ARG A 105 0.46 -11.25 -15.17
N ARG A 106 -0.84 -10.95 -15.26
CA ARG A 106 -1.47 -10.38 -16.47
C ARG A 106 -0.95 -8.97 -16.75
N ILE A 107 -0.67 -8.20 -15.70
CA ILE A 107 -0.23 -6.81 -15.80
C ILE A 107 1.30 -6.74 -15.94
N ALA A 108 2.02 -7.42 -15.05
CA ALA A 108 3.48 -7.39 -14.96
C ALA A 108 4.03 -8.77 -14.52
N PRO A 109 4.39 -9.64 -15.48
CA PRO A 109 4.89 -10.98 -15.16
C PRO A 109 6.25 -10.98 -14.45
N ASP A 110 7.07 -9.97 -14.68
CA ASP A 110 8.34 -9.74 -13.97
C ASP A 110 8.12 -9.38 -12.49
N ILE A 111 7.12 -8.55 -12.19
CA ILE A 111 6.73 -8.23 -10.81
C ILE A 111 6.17 -9.46 -10.09
N LEU A 112 5.48 -10.35 -10.80
CA LEU A 112 5.04 -11.63 -10.23
C LEU A 112 6.22 -12.46 -9.73
N ASP A 113 7.31 -12.56 -10.50
CA ASP A 113 8.48 -13.35 -10.11
C ASP A 113 9.10 -12.84 -8.81
N VAL A 114 9.20 -11.52 -8.67
CA VAL A 114 9.67 -10.86 -7.43
C VAL A 114 8.70 -11.11 -6.27
N ALA A 115 7.38 -11.05 -6.52
CA ALA A 115 6.37 -11.33 -5.51
C ALA A 115 6.45 -12.79 -5.03
N ILE A 116 6.57 -13.76 -5.94
CA ILE A 116 6.75 -15.18 -5.61
C ILE A 116 8.02 -15.39 -4.79
N ALA A 117 9.15 -14.79 -5.19
CA ALA A 117 10.41 -14.86 -4.45
C ALA A 117 10.27 -14.28 -3.03
N THR A 118 9.51 -13.19 -2.89
CA THR A 118 9.22 -12.57 -1.59
C THR A 118 8.36 -13.48 -0.72
N ILE A 119 7.34 -14.14 -1.29
CA ILE A 119 6.51 -15.12 -0.57
C ILE A 119 7.32 -16.33 -0.10
N ALA A 120 8.24 -16.80 -0.94
CA ALA A 120 9.11 -17.93 -0.63
C ALA A 120 10.14 -17.61 0.47
N ASN A 121 10.47 -16.33 0.69
CA ASN A 121 11.41 -15.91 1.71
C ASN A 121 10.85 -16.17 3.13
N PRO A 122 11.48 -17.02 3.96
CA PRO A 122 11.02 -17.28 5.32
C PRO A 122 10.91 -16.01 6.18
N ALA A 123 11.80 -15.03 5.96
CA ALA A 123 11.82 -13.78 6.72
C ALA A 123 10.61 -12.87 6.44
N ALA A 124 9.92 -13.06 5.30
CA ALA A 124 8.73 -12.29 4.97
C ALA A 124 7.47 -12.77 5.72
N GLY A 125 7.52 -13.95 6.37
CA GLY A 125 6.47 -14.41 7.27
C GLY A 125 5.11 -14.71 6.61
N PHE A 126 5.09 -15.11 5.34
CA PHE A 126 3.86 -15.57 4.66
C PHE A 126 3.37 -16.92 5.19
N GLY A 127 2.04 -17.08 5.24
CA GLY A 127 1.40 -18.30 5.64
C GLY A 127 1.61 -19.47 4.66
N MET A 128 1.33 -20.69 5.11
CA MET A 128 1.49 -21.89 4.29
C MET A 128 0.61 -21.88 3.04
N ILE A 129 -0.60 -21.31 3.12
CA ILE A 129 -1.52 -21.20 1.98
C ILE A 129 -0.93 -20.25 0.92
N ALA A 130 -0.43 -19.08 1.33
CA ALA A 130 0.23 -18.15 0.41
C ALA A 130 1.45 -18.78 -0.29
N LYS A 131 2.29 -19.51 0.45
CA LYS A 131 3.44 -20.25 -0.12
C LYS A 131 3.00 -21.31 -1.13
N LYS A 132 1.99 -22.10 -0.79
CA LYS A 132 1.42 -23.12 -1.68
C LYS A 132 0.90 -22.50 -2.99
N VAL A 133 0.20 -21.38 -2.88
CA VAL A 133 -0.31 -20.64 -4.05
C VAL A 133 0.84 -20.10 -4.89
N ALA A 134 1.87 -19.51 -4.27
CA ALA A 134 3.04 -19.00 -4.98
C ALA A 134 3.78 -20.11 -5.76
N GLU A 135 3.98 -21.28 -5.15
CA GLU A 135 4.58 -22.44 -5.83
C GLU A 135 3.72 -22.94 -7.00
N LYS A 136 2.39 -22.98 -6.82
CA LYS A 136 1.47 -23.32 -7.92
C LYS A 136 1.58 -22.33 -9.07
N MET A 137 1.62 -21.03 -8.78
CA MET A 137 1.76 -19.97 -9.78
C MET A 137 3.11 -20.05 -10.51
N LYS A 138 4.20 -20.37 -9.81
CA LYS A 138 5.52 -20.58 -10.39
C LYS A 138 5.55 -21.75 -11.37
N ASN A 139 4.82 -22.83 -11.06
CA ASN A 139 4.71 -24.00 -11.93
C ASN A 139 3.80 -23.75 -13.14
N GLU A 140 2.79 -22.89 -13.01
CA GLU A 140 1.92 -22.43 -14.12
C GLU A 140 2.59 -21.36 -15.01
N ALA A 141 3.74 -20.81 -14.59
CA ALA A 141 4.51 -19.82 -15.34
C ALA A 141 5.55 -20.45 -16.30
N LYS A 142 5.84 -21.74 -16.14
CA LYS A 142 6.60 -22.57 -17.09
C LYS A 142 5.68 -23.21 -18.10
#